data_AF-A0A6I3U9H9-F1
#
_entry.id   AF-A0A6I3U9H9-F1
#
_cell.length_a   1.000
_cell.length_b   1.000
_cell.length_c   1.000
_cell.angle_alpha   90.00
_cell.angle_beta   90.00
_cell.angle_gamma   90.00
#
_symmetry.space_group_name_H-M   'P 1'
#
loop_
_entity.id
_entity.type
_entity.pdbx_description
1 polymer ?
#
loop_
_entity_poly.entity_id
_entity_poly.type
_entity_poly.pdbx_seq_one_letter_code
_entity_poly.pdbx_strand_id
1 'polypeptide(L)'
;ALDGEVTTGMTYLVRGSNVTDTVTLTVAAYIGNKEVAVDEISLVNVADGKLGTPGTPGRDGRTPYVHTAWANNATGTDGFSLDSSINKLYIGIYTDFEPNDSTDPKKYKWAKVKGDKGEKGD
;
A
#
# COMPACT_ATOMS: atom_id res chain seq x y z
N ALA A 1 -0.59 -43.76 11.45
CA ALA A 1 0.68 -43.16 11.00
C ALA A 1 0.87 -43.61 9.57
N LEU A 2 1.34 -42.75 8.66
CA LEU A 2 1.70 -43.22 7.32
C LEU A 2 2.93 -44.11 7.47
N ASP A 3 2.83 -45.35 7.02
CA ASP A 3 3.99 -46.20 6.81
C ASP A 3 4.81 -45.54 5.70
N GLY A 4 6.02 -45.08 6.05
CA GLY A 4 6.76 -43.98 5.40
C GLY A 4 7.31 -44.25 3.99
N GLU A 5 6.61 -44.99 3.13
CA GLU A 5 6.98 -45.15 1.73
C GLU A 5 6.27 -44.10 0.85
N VAL A 6 7.05 -43.14 0.33
CA VAL A 6 6.58 -42.11 -0.61
C VAL A 6 7.04 -42.47 -2.03
N THR A 7 6.11 -42.44 -2.98
CA THR A 7 6.38 -42.68 -4.41
C THR A 7 5.87 -41.52 -5.28
N THR A 8 6.29 -41.47 -6.54
CA THR A 8 5.83 -40.44 -7.49
C THR A 8 4.32 -40.52 -7.67
N GLY A 9 3.63 -39.40 -7.45
CA GLY A 9 2.18 -39.28 -7.62
C GLY A 9 1.35 -39.47 -6.35
N MET A 10 1.98 -39.65 -5.18
CA MET A 10 1.28 -39.67 -3.90
C MET A 10 0.59 -38.33 -3.62
N THR A 11 -0.62 -38.39 -3.04
CA THR A 11 -1.40 -37.20 -2.66
C THR A 11 -1.65 -37.19 -1.17
N TYR A 12 -1.54 -36.00 -0.56
CA TYR A 12 -1.87 -35.77 0.85
C TYR A 12 -3.08 -34.85 0.92
N LEU A 13 -4.20 -35.37 1.47
CA LEU A 13 -5.41 -34.59 1.67
C LEU A 13 -5.37 -33.93 3.06
N VAL A 14 -5.24 -32.60 3.08
CA VAL A 14 -5.41 -31.82 4.30
C VAL A 14 -6.82 -31.24 4.34
N ARG A 15 -7.57 -31.54 5.42
CA ARG A 15 -8.89 -30.95 5.64
C ARG A 15 -8.70 -29.54 6.20
N GLY A 16 -9.16 -28.52 5.48
CA GLY A 16 -9.05 -27.13 5.92
C GLY A 16 -9.66 -26.86 7.30
N SER A 17 -10.70 -27.61 7.69
CA SER A 17 -11.30 -27.55 9.04
C SER A 17 -10.34 -27.89 10.18
N ASN A 18 -9.25 -28.59 9.90
CA ASN A 18 -8.26 -29.02 10.89
C ASN A 18 -7.04 -28.08 10.96
N VAL A 19 -6.97 -27.08 10.08
CA VAL A 19 -5.93 -26.06 10.09
C VAL A 19 -6.50 -24.87 10.87
N THR A 20 -6.14 -24.71 12.15
CA THR A 20 -6.67 -23.60 12.97
C THR A 20 -5.83 -22.33 12.83
N ASP A 21 -4.52 -22.49 12.68
CA ASP A 21 -3.55 -21.41 12.50
C ASP A 21 -2.60 -21.80 11.36
N THR A 22 -1.40 -22.27 11.67
CA THR A 22 -0.45 -22.82 10.71
C THR A 22 -0.23 -24.31 10.98
N VAL A 23 -0.31 -25.12 9.94
CA VAL A 23 0.05 -26.54 9.94
C VAL A 23 1.19 -26.73 8.96
N THR A 24 2.30 -27.31 9.42
CA THR A 24 3.45 -27.65 8.56
C THR A 24 3.50 -29.16 8.34
N LEU A 25 3.52 -29.56 7.07
CA LEU A 25 3.81 -30.92 6.66
C LEU A 25 5.29 -31.01 6.26
N THR A 26 6.06 -31.80 7.00
CA THR A 26 7.47 -32.06 6.71
C THR A 26 7.63 -33.38 5.97
N VAL A 27 8.35 -33.37 4.85
CA VAL A 27 8.72 -34.56 4.08
C VAL A 27 10.23 -34.70 4.14
N ALA A 28 10.73 -35.73 4.83
CA ALA A 28 12.15 -36.01 4.94
C ALA A 28 12.48 -37.34 4.26
N ALA A 29 13.59 -37.36 3.51
CA ALA A 29 14.13 -38.53 2.84
C ALA A 29 15.41 -39.00 3.57
N TYR A 30 15.50 -40.30 3.80
CA TYR A 30 16.64 -40.93 4.48
C TYR A 30 17.28 -42.01 3.61
N ILE A 31 18.61 -42.10 3.67
CA ILE A 31 19.37 -43.27 3.20
C ILE A 31 20.00 -43.93 4.44
N GLY A 32 19.47 -45.09 4.83
CA GLY A 32 19.77 -45.68 6.13
C GLY A 32 19.30 -44.77 7.26
N ASN A 33 20.17 -44.45 8.21
CA ASN A 33 19.87 -43.54 9.34
C ASN A 33 20.25 -42.08 9.06
N LYS A 34 20.64 -41.73 7.84
CA LYS A 34 21.07 -40.37 7.46
C LYS A 34 19.99 -39.67 6.65
N GLU A 35 19.57 -38.49 7.09
CA GLU A 35 18.71 -37.59 6.32
C GLU A 35 19.49 -37.03 5.12
N VAL A 36 18.89 -37.09 3.93
CA VAL A 36 19.50 -36.63 2.68
C VAL A 36 18.74 -35.49 2.01
N ALA A 37 17.47 -35.29 2.35
CA ALA A 37 16.66 -34.16 1.90
C ALA A 37 15.50 -33.94 2.86
N VAL A 38 15.07 -32.69 3.00
CA VAL A 38 13.86 -32.30 3.70
C VAL A 38 13.18 -31.19 2.92
N ASP A 39 11.86 -31.25 2.84
CA ASP A 39 11.02 -30.18 2.31
C ASP A 39 9.81 -29.98 3.22
N GLU A 40 9.30 -28.75 3.25
CA GLU A 40 8.22 -28.34 4.15
C GLU A 40 7.11 -27.63 3.37
N ILE A 41 5.88 -28.07 3.61
CA ILE A 41 4.68 -27.42 3.06
C ILE A 41 3.92 -26.83 4.24
N SER A 42 3.87 -25.50 4.30
CA SER A 42 3.08 -24.78 5.30
C SER A 42 1.70 -24.43 4.77
N LEU A 43 0.68 -24.77 5.55
CA LEU A 43 -0.73 -24.50 5.30
C LEU A 43 -1.21 -23.55 6.38
N VAL A 44 -1.59 -22.34 5.99
CA VAL A 44 -2.09 -21.32 6.91
C VAL A 44 -3.59 -21.19 6.71
N ASN A 45 -4.35 -21.32 7.79
CA ASN A 45 -5.72 -20.84 7.81
C ASN A 45 -5.68 -19.32 7.94
N VAL A 46 -5.81 -18.65 6.80
CA VAL A 46 -6.20 -17.24 6.77
C VAL A 46 -7.66 -17.20 7.18
N ALA A 47 -7.91 -17.16 8.49
CA ALA A 47 -9.26 -17.00 9.04
C ALA A 47 -10.05 -16.05 8.13
N ASP A 48 -11.20 -16.53 7.66
CA ASP A 48 -12.13 -15.97 6.70
C ASP A 48 -12.65 -14.59 7.11
N GLY A 49 -11.77 -13.59 7.24
CA GLY A 49 -12.08 -12.20 7.57
C GLY A 49 -12.93 -12.00 8.82
N LYS A 50 -13.11 -13.02 9.66
CA LYS A 50 -14.23 -13.08 10.60
C LYS A 50 -14.01 -12.32 11.91
N LEU A 51 -13.36 -11.16 11.86
CA LEU A 51 -13.52 -10.05 12.83
C LEU A 51 -12.72 -8.80 12.43
N GLY A 52 -12.77 -8.42 11.16
CA GLY A 52 -12.85 -7.00 10.86
C GLY A 52 -14.33 -6.66 10.77
N THR A 53 -14.89 -5.84 11.67
CA THR A 53 -16.11 -5.12 11.28
C THR A 53 -15.78 -4.44 9.95
N PRO A 54 -16.55 -4.67 8.87
CA PRO A 54 -16.35 -3.90 7.65
C PRO A 54 -16.27 -2.44 8.05
N GLY A 55 -15.18 -1.75 7.67
CA GLY A 55 -15.11 -0.31 7.86
C GLY A 55 -16.38 0.32 7.30
N THR A 56 -16.84 1.43 7.88
CA THR A 56 -17.97 2.19 7.32
C THR A 56 -17.81 2.25 5.80
N PRO A 57 -18.86 1.89 5.01
CA PRO A 57 -18.78 1.99 3.56
C PRO A 57 -18.13 3.32 3.18
N GLY A 58 -17.06 3.27 2.39
CA GLY A 58 -16.40 4.47 1.92
C GLY A 58 -17.46 5.40 1.35
N ARG A 59 -17.53 6.63 1.87
CA ARG A 59 -18.57 7.60 1.50
C ARG A 59 -18.43 7.87 0.01
N ASP A 60 -19.34 7.28 -0.76
CA ASP A 60 -19.48 7.35 -2.21
C ASP A 60 -18.19 6.95 -2.94
N GLY A 61 -18.22 5.94 -3.82
CA GLY A 61 -17.06 5.52 -4.62
C GLY A 61 -16.60 6.53 -5.68
N ARG A 62 -16.73 7.83 -5.40
CA ARG A 62 -16.32 8.94 -6.26
C ARG A 62 -14.79 9.00 -6.25
N THR A 63 -14.20 8.99 -7.44
CA THR A 63 -12.77 9.24 -7.61
C THR A 63 -12.48 10.70 -7.27
N PRO A 64 -11.63 11.00 -6.27
CA PRO A 64 -11.23 12.36 -5.99
C PRO A 64 -10.24 12.89 -7.05
N TYR A 65 -10.32 14.19 -7.34
CA TYR A 65 -9.35 14.92 -8.15
C TYR A 65 -8.41 15.70 -7.23
N VAL A 66 -7.11 15.60 -7.49
CA VAL A 66 -6.08 16.38 -6.80
C VAL A 66 -5.70 17.55 -7.70
N HIS A 67 -5.88 18.77 -7.19
CA HIS A 67 -5.60 20.02 -7.86
C HIS A 67 -4.33 20.65 -7.30
N THR A 68 -3.54 21.24 -8.19
CA THR A 68 -2.33 22.00 -7.81
C THR A 68 -2.47 23.44 -8.30
N ALA A 69 -2.01 24.39 -7.49
CA ALA A 69 -1.90 25.79 -7.87
C ALA A 69 -0.60 26.39 -7.33
N TRP A 70 -0.22 27.57 -7.82
CA TRP A 70 0.99 28.27 -7.40
C TRP A 70 0.70 29.72 -7.03
N ALA A 71 1.48 30.26 -6.09
CA ALA A 71 1.33 31.63 -5.61
C ALA A 71 2.65 32.21 -5.08
N ASN A 72 2.63 33.50 -4.77
CA ASN A 72 3.76 34.25 -4.23
C ASN A 72 3.68 34.42 -2.71
N ASN A 73 2.56 34.09 -2.08
CA ASN A 73 2.35 34.23 -0.64
C ASN A 73 1.68 33.00 -0.01
N ALA A 74 1.72 32.94 1.32
CA ALA A 74 1.21 31.81 2.11
C ALA A 74 -0.32 31.65 2.08
N THR A 75 -1.06 32.67 1.61
CA THR A 75 -2.53 32.62 1.49
C THR A 75 -2.99 32.29 0.08
N GLY A 76 -2.08 32.18 -0.89
CA GLY A 76 -2.43 31.93 -2.29
C GLY A 76 -2.98 33.13 -3.05
N THR A 77 -3.18 34.27 -2.40
CA THR A 77 -3.92 35.41 -2.97
C THR A 77 -3.05 36.29 -3.85
N ASP A 78 -1.73 36.26 -3.67
CA ASP A 78 -0.78 37.01 -4.51
C ASP A 78 -0.19 36.09 -5.59
N GLY A 79 -0.28 36.53 -6.84
CA GLY A 79 0.28 35.80 -7.98
C GLY A 79 -0.29 34.40 -8.20
N PHE A 80 -1.56 34.16 -7.83
CA PHE A 80 -2.26 32.88 -8.06
C PHE A 80 -2.19 32.45 -9.53
N SER A 81 -1.87 31.18 -9.77
CA SER A 81 -1.83 30.58 -11.09
C SER A 81 -2.15 29.10 -11.00
N LEU A 82 -2.92 28.61 -11.96
CA LEU A 82 -3.30 27.19 -12.11
C LEU A 82 -2.39 26.44 -13.07
N ASP A 83 -1.55 27.14 -13.81
CA ASP A 83 -0.87 26.65 -15.00
C ASP A 83 0.64 26.92 -15.00
N SER A 84 1.14 27.79 -14.12
CA SER A 84 2.53 28.21 -14.11
C SER A 84 3.13 28.30 -12.71
N SER A 85 4.16 27.49 -12.50
CA SER A 85 5.02 27.51 -11.32
C SER A 85 6.18 28.53 -11.43
N ILE A 86 6.32 29.18 -12.60
CA ILE A 86 7.46 30.05 -12.89
C ILE A 86 7.44 31.26 -11.95
N ASN A 87 8.56 31.47 -11.25
CA ASN A 87 8.75 32.55 -10.28
C ASN A 87 7.74 32.54 -9.12
N LYS A 88 7.20 31.38 -8.76
CA LYS A 88 6.29 31.20 -7.62
C LYS A 88 7.05 30.73 -6.39
N LEU A 89 6.57 31.11 -5.21
CA LEU A 89 7.20 30.79 -3.93
C LEU A 89 6.45 29.69 -3.17
N TYR A 90 5.17 29.52 -3.46
CA TYR A 90 4.28 28.58 -2.77
C TYR A 90 3.58 27.65 -3.76
N ILE A 91 3.35 26.41 -3.32
CA ILE A 91 2.50 25.41 -3.98
C ILE A 91 1.26 25.20 -3.12
N GLY A 92 0.10 25.15 -3.75
CA GLY A 92 -1.20 24.92 -3.14
C GLY A 92 -1.73 23.57 -3.57
N ILE A 93 -2.23 22.76 -2.62
CA ILE A 93 -2.91 21.49 -2.92
C ILE A 93 -4.36 21.55 -2.43
N TYR A 94 -5.27 21.15 -3.29
CA TYR A 94 -6.71 21.03 -3.01
C TYR A 94 -7.23 19.70 -3.56
N THR A 95 -8.21 19.10 -2.90
CA THR A 95 -8.80 17.83 -3.33
C THR A 95 -10.32 17.92 -3.22
N ASP A 96 -11.01 17.63 -4.31
CA ASP A 96 -12.45 17.47 -4.34
C ASP A 96 -12.88 16.40 -5.36
N PHE A 97 -14.10 16.49 -5.88
CA PHE A 97 -14.66 15.55 -6.84
C PHE A 97 -15.07 16.23 -8.16
N GLU A 98 -14.62 17.46 -8.39
CA GLU A 98 -14.84 18.19 -9.63
C GLU A 98 -13.60 18.06 -10.52
N PRO A 99 -13.74 17.78 -11.82
CA PRO A 99 -12.58 17.60 -12.69
C PRO A 99 -11.84 18.91 -12.99
N ASN A 100 -12.49 20.05 -12.81
CA ASN A 100 -11.93 21.36 -13.14
C ASN A 100 -11.26 21.99 -11.91
N ASP A 101 -10.08 22.58 -12.11
CA ASP A 101 -9.37 23.32 -11.07
C ASP A 101 -10.21 24.50 -10.54
N SER A 102 -10.12 24.75 -9.23
CA SER A 102 -10.80 25.89 -8.63
C SER A 102 -10.00 27.16 -8.77
N THR A 103 -10.64 28.25 -9.18
CA THR A 103 -10.03 29.58 -9.21
C THR A 103 -10.02 30.29 -7.85
N ASP A 104 -10.51 29.63 -6.78
CA ASP A 104 -10.51 30.17 -5.42
C ASP A 104 -9.22 29.75 -4.67
N PRO A 105 -8.26 30.66 -4.45
CA PRO A 105 -7.01 30.34 -3.77
C PRO A 105 -7.20 29.88 -2.32
N LYS A 106 -8.33 30.19 -1.68
CA LYS A 106 -8.61 29.81 -0.27
C LYS A 106 -8.90 28.33 -0.10
N LYS A 107 -9.26 27.62 -1.17
CA LYS A 107 -9.48 26.17 -1.13
C LYS A 107 -8.17 25.37 -1.05
N TYR A 108 -7.08 25.96 -1.52
CA TYR A 108 -5.78 25.33 -1.56
C TYR A 108 -5.06 25.47 -0.21
N LYS A 109 -4.40 24.40 0.21
CA LYS A 109 -3.47 24.41 1.34
C LYS A 109 -2.07 24.70 0.81
N TRP A 110 -1.49 25.80 1.28
CA TRP A 110 -0.26 26.36 0.74
C TRP A 110 0.97 25.97 1.54
N ALA A 111 2.06 25.63 0.83
CA ALA A 111 3.38 25.38 1.39
C ALA A 111 4.45 26.12 0.59
N LYS A 112 5.46 26.69 1.27
CA LYS A 112 6.59 27.39 0.61
C LYS A 112 7.49 26.33 -0.04
N VAL A 113 7.69 26.42 -1.36
CA VAL A 113 8.52 25.47 -2.15
C VAL A 113 9.92 26.00 -2.43
N LYS A 114 10.11 27.33 -2.44
CA LYS A 114 11.45 27.91 -2.62
C LYS A 114 12.17 27.97 -1.27
N GLY A 115 13.17 27.08 -1.10
CA GLY A 115 14.19 27.24 -0.07
C GLY A 115 14.99 28.53 -0.29
N ASP A 116 15.57 29.09 0.78
CA ASP A 116 16.41 30.26 0.65
C ASP A 116 17.58 29.96 -0.29
N LYS A 117 18.05 30.97 -1.05
CA LYS A 117 19.18 30.81 -1.96
C LYS A 117 20.38 30.32 -1.11
N GLY A 118 20.89 29.13 -1.43
CA GLY A 118 22.09 28.61 -0.77
C GLY A 118 23.22 29.63 -0.86
N GLU A 119 24.01 29.74 0.22
CA GLU A 119 25.19 30.60 0.25
C GLU A 119 26.11 30.23 -0.93
N LYS A 120 26.72 31.24 -1.55
CA LYS A 120 27.71 31.01 -2.60
C LYS A 120 28.93 30.38 -1.92
N GLY A 121 29.28 29.15 -2.25
CA GLY A 121 30.55 28.56 -1.85
C GLY A 121 31.71 29.38 -2.43
N ASP A 122 32.72 29.64 -1.59
CA ASP A 122 33.91 30.44 -1.92
C ASP A 122 34.69 29.92 -3.13
#